data_AF-A0A7J9KVK3-F1
#
_entry.id   AF-A0A7J9KVK3-F1
#
_cell.length_a   1.000
_cell.length_b   1.000
_cell.length_c   1.000
_cell.angle_alpha   90.00
_cell.angle_beta   90.00
_cell.angle_gamma   90.00
#
_symmetry.space_group_name_H-M   'P 1'
#
loop_
_entity.id
_entity.type
_entity.pdbx_description
1 polymer ?
#
loop_
_entity_poly.entity_id
_entity_poly.type
_entity_poly.pdbx_seq_one_letter_code
_entity_poly.pdbx_strand_id
1 'polypeptide(L)'
;MYGDANSEFNFSIGWLERFKARLEINSYRRFGESGLIVVENIEDALPQIRAKLENFDWKDIYNMDDIGLFYHLQAYYALATKQLEGRKKDKERLIIVVCCNGDDFVH
;
A
#
# COMPACT_ATOMS: atom_id res chain seq x y z
N MET A 1 32.28 33.64 24.98
CA MET A 1 32.25 32.18 25.08
C MET A 1 31.01 31.70 24.36
N TYR A 2 31.15 31.29 23.09
CA TYR A 2 30.04 30.71 22.35
C TYR A 2 29.96 29.25 22.74
N GLY A 3 28.90 28.91 23.48
CA GLY A 3 28.60 27.53 23.82
C GLY A 3 28.25 26.77 22.56
N ASP A 4 28.98 25.68 22.36
CA ASP A 4 28.88 24.71 21.29
C ASP A 4 27.44 24.20 21.17
N ALA A 5 26.68 24.69 20.18
CA ALA A 5 25.34 24.20 19.87
C ALA A 5 25.43 23.01 18.93
N ASN A 6 26.16 21.98 19.35
CA ASN A 6 26.25 20.70 18.68
C ASN A 6 25.95 19.56 19.67
N SER A 7 24.96 19.78 20.54
CA SER A 7 24.26 18.65 21.14
C SER A 7 23.29 18.12 20.11
N GLU A 8 23.51 16.89 19.63
CA GLU A 8 22.46 16.12 18.98
C GLU A 8 21.25 16.14 19.90
N PHE A 9 20.24 16.91 19.51
CA PHE A 9 19.03 17.10 20.28
C PHE A 9 18.22 15.80 20.19
N ASN A 10 18.47 14.91 21.14
CA ASN A 10 17.96 13.55 21.12
C ASN A 10 16.85 13.43 22.18
N PHE A 11 15.62 13.22 21.73
CA PHE A 11 14.49 13.01 22.62
C PHE A 11 14.40 11.54 23.03
N SER A 12 14.19 11.29 24.33
CA SER A 12 13.89 9.93 24.76
C SER A 12 12.50 9.50 24.25
N ILE A 13 12.34 8.19 23.99
CA ILE A 13 11.04 7.60 23.62
C ILE A 13 9.97 7.95 24.67
N GLY A 14 10.34 7.92 25.96
CA GLY A 14 9.43 8.30 27.05
C GLY A 14 9.03 9.78 27.04
N TRP A 15 9.89 10.69 26.57
CA TRP A 15 9.50 12.09 26.36
C TRP A 15 8.45 12.20 25.24
N LEU A 16 8.67 11.48 24.13
CA LEU A 16 7.76 11.49 22.98
C LEU A 16 6.39 10.89 23.32
N GLU A 17 6.35 9.79 24.08
CA GLU A 17 5.10 9.17 24.56
C GLU A 17 4.31 10.12 25.45
N ARG A 18 4.98 10.75 26.43
CA ARG A 18 4.35 11.74 27.33
C ARG A 18 3.88 12.98 26.57
N PHE A 19 4.63 13.42 25.56
CA PHE A 19 4.24 14.52 24.70
C PHE A 19 2.97 14.20 23.90
N LYS A 20 2.91 13.03 23.25
CA LYS A 20 1.71 12.55 22.55
C LYS A 20 0.50 12.45 23.49
N ALA A 21 0.69 11.90 24.68
CA ALA A 21 -0.37 11.76 25.68
C ALA A 21 -0.92 13.12 26.16
N ARG A 22 -0.04 14.09 26.45
CA ARG A 22 -0.44 15.45 26.87
C ARG A 22 -1.21 16.22 25.80
N LEU A 23 -0.91 15.96 24.53
CA LEU A 23 -1.56 16.61 23.39
C LEU A 23 -2.66 15.75 22.76
N GLU A 24 -3.01 14.62 23.36
CA GLU A 24 -4.02 13.67 22.87
C GLU A 24 -3.77 13.16 21.43
N ILE A 25 -2.51 13.13 20.99
CA ILE A 25 -2.13 12.70 19.63
C ILE A 25 -2.23 11.18 19.53
N ASN A 26 -3.19 10.71 18.73
CA ASN A 26 -3.44 9.30 18.48
C ASN A 26 -3.30 8.95 16.99
N SER A 27 -2.97 7.68 16.70
CA SER A 27 -2.98 7.14 15.33
C SER A 27 -4.36 6.58 15.00
N TYR A 28 -5.01 7.12 13.98
CA TYR A 28 -6.32 6.62 13.53
C TYR A 28 -6.17 5.83 12.23
N ARG A 29 -6.67 4.59 12.20
CA ARG A 29 -6.71 3.73 11.01
C ARG A 29 -7.93 4.07 10.16
N ARG A 30 -7.74 4.36 8.87
CA ARG A 30 -8.83 4.50 7.90
C ARG A 30 -8.94 3.22 7.07
N PHE A 31 -10.04 2.48 7.20
CA PHE A 31 -10.25 1.26 6.42
C PHE A 31 -10.39 1.55 4.91
N GLY A 32 -9.99 0.59 4.10
CA GLY A 32 -10.27 0.48 2.66
C GLY A 32 -10.94 -0.87 2.41
N GLU A 33 -11.78 -0.95 1.38
CA GLU A 33 -12.54 -2.15 1.02
C GLU A 33 -11.58 -3.30 0.70
N SER A 34 -11.74 -4.41 1.43
CA SER A 34 -11.14 -5.70 1.10
C SER A 34 -12.09 -6.44 0.17
N GLY A 35 -11.71 -6.64 -1.09
CA GLY A 35 -12.45 -7.46 -2.03
C GLY A 35 -12.54 -8.90 -1.52
N LEU A 36 -13.76 -9.42 -1.42
CA LEU A 36 -14.03 -10.79 -1.03
C LEU A 36 -13.77 -11.69 -2.26
N ILE A 37 -12.79 -12.58 -2.20
CA ILE A 37 -12.55 -13.58 -3.24
C ILE A 37 -13.26 -14.86 -2.81
N VAL A 38 -14.16 -15.37 -3.67
CA VAL A 38 -14.85 -16.66 -3.45
C VAL A 38 -13.90 -17.78 -3.86
N VAL A 39 -13.29 -18.42 -2.87
CA VAL A 39 -12.22 -19.43 -3.04
C VAL A 39 -12.70 -20.67 -3.81
N GLU A 40 -13.97 -21.04 -3.71
CA GLU A 40 -14.56 -22.22 -4.38
C GLU A 40 -14.43 -22.17 -5.92
N ASN A 41 -14.49 -20.99 -6.53
CA ASN A 41 -14.38 -20.87 -8.00
C ASN A 41 -12.94 -21.06 -8.52
N ILE A 42 -11.94 -21.01 -7.63
CA ILE A 42 -10.52 -21.08 -8.01
C ILE A 42 -10.07 -22.53 -8.18
N GLU A 43 -10.59 -23.46 -7.37
CA GLU A 43 -10.16 -24.86 -7.37
C GLU A 43 -10.47 -25.56 -8.70
N ASP A 44 -11.60 -25.23 -9.33
CA ASP A 44 -12.00 -25.81 -10.63
C ASP A 44 -11.36 -25.11 -11.83
N ALA A 45 -11.09 -23.81 -11.72
CA ALA A 45 -10.60 -22.99 -12.84
C ALA A 45 -9.09 -23.14 -13.05
N LEU A 46 -8.30 -23.25 -11.97
CA LEU A 46 -6.84 -23.29 -12.06
C LEU A 46 -6.30 -24.49 -12.85
N PRO A 47 -6.78 -25.74 -12.67
CA PRO A 47 -6.29 -26.88 -13.44
C PRO A 47 -6.54 -26.71 -14.94
N GLN A 48 -7.68 -26.15 -15.33
CA GLN A 48 -8.04 -25.93 -16.74
C GLN A 48 -7.17 -24.87 -17.40
N ILE A 49 -6.85 -23.80 -16.66
CA ILE A 49 -5.92 -22.76 -17.13
C ILE A 49 -4.52 -23.37 -17.33
N ARG A 50 -4.02 -24.13 -16.36
CA ARG A 50 -2.70 -24.78 -16.47
C ARG A 50 -2.60 -25.71 -17.68
N ALA A 51 -3.60 -26.57 -17.89
CA ALA A 51 -3.62 -27.48 -19.04
C ALA A 51 -3.61 -26.73 -20.39
N LYS A 52 -4.21 -25.54 -20.47
CA LYS A 52 -4.13 -24.69 -21.67
C LYS A 52 -2.74 -24.08 -21.84
N LEU A 53 -2.15 -23.58 -20.74
CA LEU A 53 -0.84 -22.95 -20.73
C LEU A 53 0.30 -23.91 -21.10
N GLU A 54 0.16 -25.21 -20.83
CA GLU A 54 1.13 -26.26 -21.22
C GLU A 54 1.41 -26.33 -22.73
N ASN A 55 0.54 -25.77 -23.57
CA ASN A 55 0.73 -25.73 -25.02
C ASN A 55 1.62 -24.57 -25.50
N PHE A 56 2.09 -23.72 -24.60
CA PHE A 56 2.89 -22.54 -24.90
C PHE A 56 4.23 -22.61 -24.18
N ASP A 57 5.28 -22.14 -24.85
CA ASP A 57 6.56 -21.92 -24.18
C ASP A 57 6.41 -20.84 -23.11
N TRP A 58 7.21 -20.92 -22.05
CA TRP A 58 7.15 -20.00 -20.91
C TRP A 58 7.25 -18.52 -21.31
N LYS A 59 8.09 -18.19 -22.30
CA LYS A 59 8.25 -16.85 -22.88
C LYS A 59 7.04 -16.35 -23.66
N ASP A 60 6.15 -17.25 -24.08
CA ASP A 60 4.96 -16.94 -24.88
C ASP A 60 3.70 -16.83 -23.99
N ILE A 61 3.84 -17.04 -22.68
CA ILE A 61 2.80 -16.84 -21.69
C ILE A 61 2.93 -15.43 -21.12
N TYR A 62 1.96 -14.57 -21.44
CA TYR A 62 1.92 -13.20 -20.94
C TYR A 62 0.86 -13.06 -19.84
N ASN A 63 1.24 -12.41 -18.75
CA ASN A 63 0.32 -11.93 -17.73
C ASN A 63 0.22 -10.40 -17.82
N MET A 64 -0.99 -9.88 -17.79
CA MET A 64 -1.27 -8.44 -17.86
C MET A 64 -2.23 -8.07 -16.74
N ASP A 65 -1.91 -7.02 -16.00
CA ASP A 65 -2.77 -6.51 -14.95
C ASP A 65 -2.68 -4.99 -14.81
N ASP A 66 -3.76 -4.40 -14.32
CA ASP A 66 -3.92 -2.95 -14.16
C ASP A 66 -3.71 -2.56 -12.70
N ILE A 67 -2.69 -1.73 -12.45
CA ILE A 67 -2.39 -1.20 -11.12
C ILE A 67 -2.86 0.25 -11.03
N GLY A 68 -3.73 0.54 -10.07
CA GLY A 68 -4.12 1.90 -9.73
C GLY A 68 -3.09 2.57 -8.80
N LEU A 69 -2.27 3.46 -9.34
CA LEU A 69 -1.34 4.29 -8.55
C LEU A 69 -2.05 5.56 -8.08
N PHE A 70 -2.44 5.61 -6.81
CA PHE A 70 -3.08 6.77 -6.21
C PHE A 70 -2.05 7.72 -5.58
N TYR A 71 -1.55 8.68 -6.38
CA TYR A 71 -0.49 9.60 -5.96
C TYR A 71 -0.98 10.72 -5.03
N HIS A 72 -2.28 11.05 -5.06
CA HIS A 72 -2.91 12.01 -4.13
C HIS A 72 -3.55 11.36 -2.90
N LEU A 73 -3.48 10.03 -2.75
CA LEU A 73 -4.14 9.34 -1.65
C LEU A 73 -3.42 9.62 -0.33
N GLN A 74 -4.12 10.29 0.58
CA GLN A 74 -3.62 10.53 1.92
C GLN A 74 -3.37 9.21 2.66
N ALA A 75 -2.26 9.14 3.42
CA ALA A 75 -1.83 7.95 4.15
C ALA A 75 -2.95 7.35 5.02
N TYR A 76 -2.99 6.01 5.07
CA TYR A 76 -4.01 5.22 5.80
C TYR A 76 -4.02 5.46 7.31
N TYR A 77 -2.93 6.03 7.84
CA TYR A 77 -2.75 6.44 9.22
C TYR A 77 -2.38 7.92 9.26
N ALA A 78 -3.10 8.69 10.08
CA ALA A 78 -2.73 10.06 10.41
C ALA A 78 -2.66 10.20 11.93
N LEU A 79 -1.68 10.99 12.40
CA LEU A 79 -1.62 11.45 13.78
C LEU A 79 -2.58 12.63 13.92
N ALA A 80 -3.53 12.53 14.84
CA ALA A 80 -4.48 13.60 15.11
C ALA A 80 -4.80 13.68 16.59
N THR A 81 -5.15 14.88 17.07
CA THR A 81 -5.61 15.11 18.44
C THR A 81 -7.07 14.75 18.64
N LYS A 82 -7.82 14.60 17.54
CA LYS A 82 -9.21 14.17 17.50
C LYS A 82 -9.44 13.29 16.29
N GLN A 83 -10.42 12.39 16.38
CA GLN A 83 -10.89 11.64 15.22
C GLN A 83 -11.51 12.62 14.21
N LEU A 84 -10.75 12.92 13.16
CA LEU A 84 -11.25 13.74 12.05
C LEU A 84 -12.18 12.88 11.20
N GLU A 85 -13.37 13.40 10.91
CA GLU A 85 -14.27 12.82 9.91
C GLU A 85 -13.49 12.53 8.62
N GLY A 86 -13.81 11.39 8.01
CA GLY A 86 -13.16 10.98 6.76
C GLY A 86 -13.45 12.03 5.69
N ARG A 87 -12.44 12.81 5.31
CA ARG A 87 -12.52 13.59 4.07
C ARG A 87 -12.66 12.61 2.91
N LYS A 88 -13.49 12.96 1.92
CA LYS A 88 -13.59 12.21 0.67
C LYS A 88 -12.16 11.99 0.15
N LYS A 89 -11.74 10.72 0.07
CA LYS A 89 -10.40 10.37 -0.38
C LYS A 89 -10.26 10.88 -1.81
N ASP A 90 -9.18 11.60 -2.07
CA ASP A 90 -8.80 11.89 -3.44
C ASP A 90 -8.41 10.55 -4.08
N LYS A 91 -9.24 10.13 -5.03
CA LYS A 91 -9.08 8.87 -5.77
C LYS A 91 -8.46 9.12 -7.15
N GLU A 92 -7.95 10.33 -7.41
CA GLU A 92 -7.10 10.57 -8.56
C GLU A 92 -5.99 9.52 -8.59
N ARG A 93 -5.91 8.83 -9.73
CA ARG A 93 -5.02 7.70 -9.92
C ARG A 93 -4.53 7.69 -11.35
N LEU A 94 -3.29 7.28 -11.50
CA LEU A 94 -2.77 6.81 -12.77
C LEU A 94 -3.12 5.33 -12.86
N ILE A 95 -3.68 4.91 -13.99
CA ILE A 95 -3.84 3.49 -14.30
C ILE A 95 -2.57 3.08 -15.02
N ILE A 96 -1.80 2.20 -14.39
CA ILE A 96 -0.59 1.64 -14.96
C ILE A 96 -0.92 0.23 -15.38
N VAL A 97 -0.79 -0.04 -16.66
CA VAL A 97 -0.93 -1.38 -17.22
C VAL A 97 0.46 -2.01 -17.19
N VAL A 98 0.59 -3.17 -16.56
CA VAL A 98 1.85 -3.92 -16.54
C VAL A 98 1.63 -5.24 -17.26
N CYS A 99 2.54 -5.57 -18.17
CA CYS A 99 2.57 -6.86 -18.87
C CYS A 99 3.94 -7.50 -18.68
N CYS A 100 3.98 -8.79 -18.37
CA CYS A 100 5.21 -9.56 -18.27
C CYS A 100 5.02 -10.96 -18.86
N ASN A 101 6.11 -11.54 -19.33
CA ASN A 101 6.16 -12.94 -19.72
C ASN A 101 7.20 -13.70 -18.90
N GLY A 102 7.50 -14.92 -19.34
CA GLY A 102 8.49 -15.75 -18.68
C GLY A 102 9.94 -15.25 -18.71
N ASP A 103 10.27 -14.29 -19.57
CA ASP A 103 11.61 -13.74 -19.73
C ASP A 103 11.79 -12.42 -18.95
N ASP A 104 10.88 -11.44 -19.13
CA ASP A 104 10.90 -10.16 -18.38
C ASP A 104 9.59 -9.35 -18.55
N PHE A 105 9.56 -8.11 -18.01
CA PHE A 105 8.57 -7.11 -18.34
C PHE A 105 8.58 -6.77 -19.83
N VAL A 106 7.38 -6.63 -20.40
CA VAL A 106 7.20 -6.14 -21.76
C VAL A 106 7.21 -4.62 -21.72
N HIS A 107 8.22 -4.00 -22.33
CA HIS A 107 8.32 -2.56 -22.50
C HIS A 107 7.44 -2.04 -23.64
#